data_AF-A0A3D0Y2F4-F1
#
_entry.id   AF-A0A3D0Y2F4-F1
#
_cell.length_a   1.000
_cell.length_b   1.000
_cell.length_c   1.000
_cell.angle_alpha   90.00
_cell.angle_beta   90.00
_cell.angle_gamma   90.00
#
_symmetry.space_group_name_H-M   'P 1'
#
loop_
_entity.id
_entity.type
_entity.pdbx_description
1 polymer ?
#
loop_
_entity_poly.entity_id
_entity_poly.type
_entity_poly.pdbx_seq_one_letter_code
_entity_poly.pdbx_strand_id
1 'polypeptide(L)'
;PHTYSRTKNLMDDFAKALLNFDNIIILDIYAAREKNTYGITSQDLADKICSLGKKALYIPDFNECVKYLKENVKENDIILTQGAGTVTEIGPMLTKNA
;
A
#
# COMPACT_ATOMS: atom_id res chain seq x y z
N PRO A 1 4.42 -1.54 2.17
CA PRO A 1 5.86 -1.64 1.81
C PRO A 1 6.60 -2.61 2.75
N HIS A 2 7.73 -3.20 2.34
CA HIS A 2 8.50 -4.13 3.18
C HIS A 2 9.84 -3.49 3.61
N THR A 3 10.05 -3.41 4.92
CA THR A 3 11.15 -2.76 5.66
C THR A 3 11.28 -1.24 5.51
N TYR A 4 11.74 -0.57 6.56
CA TYR A 4 11.96 0.88 6.57
C TYR A 4 13.18 1.25 5.73
N SER A 5 14.28 0.51 5.89
CA SER A 5 15.52 0.76 5.16
C SER A 5 15.31 0.76 3.63
N ARG A 6 14.59 -0.24 3.11
CA ARG A 6 14.30 -0.39 1.68
C ARG A 6 13.35 0.71 1.18
N THR A 7 12.31 1.02 1.94
CA THR A 7 11.37 2.10 1.60
C THR A 7 12.09 3.44 1.53
N LYS A 8 12.94 3.75 2.52
CA LYS A 8 13.74 4.97 2.56
C LYS A 8 14.72 5.06 1.39
N ASN A 9 15.44 3.97 1.08
CA ASN A 9 16.46 3.98 0.03
C ASN A 9 15.88 4.02 -1.39
N LEU A 10 14.66 3.51 -1.58
CA LEU A 10 14.01 3.40 -2.90
C LEU A 10 12.72 4.22 -3.00
N MET A 11 12.55 5.26 -2.15
CA MET A 11 11.32 6.04 -2.06
C MET A 11 10.87 6.57 -3.42
N ASP A 12 11.79 7.22 -4.16
CA ASP A 12 11.50 7.80 -5.45
C ASP A 12 11.22 6.75 -6.53
N ASP A 13 11.92 5.62 -6.49
CA ASP A 13 11.75 4.54 -7.46
C ASP A 13 10.42 3.80 -7.24
N PHE A 14 10.03 3.56 -5.99
CA PHE A 14 8.71 3.01 -5.66
C PHE A 14 7.60 3.95 -6.08
N ALA A 15 7.72 5.24 -5.78
CA ALA A 15 6.71 6.22 -6.16
C ALA A 15 6.49 6.25 -7.68
N LYS A 16 7.57 6.24 -8.47
CA LYS A 16 7.52 6.19 -9.94
C LYS A 16 6.93 4.88 -10.46
N ALA A 17 7.34 3.74 -9.91
CA ALA A 17 6.88 2.43 -10.37
C ALA A 17 5.37 2.24 -10.21
N LEU A 18 4.77 2.88 -9.19
CA LEU A 18 3.35 2.77 -8.89
C LEU A 18 2.45 3.68 -9.76
N LEU A 19 3.00 4.65 -10.51
CA LEU A 19 2.20 5.62 -11.27
C LEU A 19 1.31 5.00 -12.36
N ASN A 20 1.65 3.79 -12.82
CA ASN A 20 0.93 3.08 -13.87
C ASN A 20 -0.40 2.46 -13.43
N PHE A 21 -0.69 2.37 -12.13
CA PHE A 21 -1.95 1.83 -11.62
C PHE A 21 -3.03 2.90 -11.52
N ASP A 22 -4.28 2.62 -11.84
CA ASP A 22 -5.36 3.63 -11.77
C ASP A 22 -5.69 4.06 -10.34
N ASN A 23 -5.77 3.08 -9.43
CA ASN A 23 -6.04 3.29 -8.01
C ASN A 23 -4.88 2.70 -7.20
N ILE A 24 -4.33 3.50 -6.28
CA ILE A 24 -3.17 3.11 -5.48
C ILE A 24 -3.54 3.23 -4.00
N ILE A 25 -3.38 2.14 -3.26
CA ILE A 25 -3.54 2.09 -1.80
C ILE A 25 -2.21 1.59 -1.20
N ILE A 26 -1.66 2.36 -0.27
CA ILE A 26 -0.45 2.05 0.46
C ILE A 26 -0.85 1.62 1.88
N LEU A 27 -0.57 0.37 2.22
CA LEU A 27 -0.68 -0.13 3.61
C LEU A 27 0.56 0.25 4.42
N ASP A 28 0.52 0.01 5.72
CA ASP A 28 1.64 0.28 6.61
C ASP A 28 2.94 -0.44 6.24
N ILE A 29 4.07 0.13 6.66
CA ILE A 29 5.37 -0.50 6.45
C ILE A 29 5.43 -1.76 7.31
N TYR A 30 5.53 -2.92 6.65
CA TYR A 30 5.85 -4.16 7.33
C TYR A 30 7.33 -4.13 7.73
N ALA A 31 7.59 -3.88 9.01
CA ALA A 31 8.92 -3.65 9.55
C ALA A 31 9.84 -4.88 9.49
N ALA A 32 9.28 -6.09 9.37
CA ALA A 32 9.99 -7.34 9.62
C ALA A 32 10.71 -7.33 10.98
N ARG A 33 12.03 -7.14 11.01
CA ARG A 33 12.85 -7.04 12.24
C ARG A 33 13.40 -5.63 12.51
N GLU A 34 13.08 -4.67 11.66
CA GLU A 34 13.63 -3.31 11.76
C GLU A 34 12.88 -2.46 12.78
N LYS A 35 13.61 -1.55 13.42
CA LYS A 35 13.03 -0.40 14.11
C LYS A 35 13.07 0.80 13.18
N ASN A 36 12.07 1.65 13.25
CA ASN A 36 12.04 2.86 12.44
C ASN A 36 13.01 3.93 12.98
N THR A 37 14.29 3.81 12.65
CA THR A 37 15.31 4.82 12.96
C THR A 37 15.45 5.88 11.86
N TYR A 38 14.68 5.74 10.77
CA TYR A 38 14.72 6.63 9.62
C TYR A 38 13.69 7.75 9.70
N GLY A 39 12.69 7.62 10.57
CA GLY A 39 11.60 8.60 10.70
C GLY A 39 10.66 8.61 9.49
N ILE A 40 10.60 7.52 8.72
CA ILE A 40 9.74 7.42 7.54
C ILE A 40 8.52 6.53 7.79
N THR A 41 7.46 6.77 7.04
CA THR A 41 6.16 6.10 7.12
C THR A 41 5.68 5.75 5.72
N SER A 42 4.63 4.92 5.64
CA SER A 42 3.95 4.68 4.37
C SER A 42 3.19 5.91 3.85
N GLN A 43 2.83 6.85 4.73
CA GLN A 43 2.25 8.14 4.33
C GLN A 43 3.23 8.93 3.46
N ASP A 44 4.53 8.92 3.79
CA ASP A 44 5.56 9.61 2.99
C ASP A 44 5.61 9.08 1.55
N LEU A 45 5.43 7.77 1.36
CA LEU A 45 5.36 7.16 0.03
C LEU A 45 4.07 7.56 -0.71
N ALA A 46 2.92 7.56 -0.02
CA ALA A 46 1.66 8.01 -0.60
C ALA A 46 1.72 9.49 -1.03
N ASP A 47 2.28 10.35 -0.17
CA ASP A 47 2.47 11.78 -0.45
C ASP A 47 3.43 12.00 -1.62
N LYS A 48 4.49 11.19 -1.71
CA LYS A 48 5.41 11.24 -2.85
C LYS A 48 4.68 10.91 -4.16
N ILE A 49 3.84 9.87 -4.19
CA ILE A 49 3.03 9.52 -5.37
C ILE A 49 2.08 10.66 -5.74
N CYS A 50 1.41 11.25 -4.74
CA CYS A 50 0.56 12.44 -4.91
C CYS A 50 1.32 13.63 -5.49
N SER A 51 2.54 13.90 -5.04
CA SER A 51 3.38 14.98 -5.58
C SER A 51 3.78 14.78 -7.05
N LEU A 52 3.73 13.54 -7.54
CA LEU A 52 3.98 13.17 -8.94
C LEU A 52 2.70 13.21 -9.80
N GLY A 53 1.59 13.72 -9.26
CA GLY A 53 0.34 13.93 -9.98
C GLY A 53 -0.60 12.72 -10.01
N LYS A 54 -0.36 11.70 -9.19
CA LYS A 54 -1.21 10.50 -9.11
C LYS A 54 -1.80 10.36 -7.71
N LYS A 55 -3.11 10.08 -7.61
CA LYS A 55 -3.75 9.88 -6.31
C LYS A 55 -3.31 8.55 -5.69
N ALA A 56 -2.80 8.61 -4.46
CA ALA A 56 -2.56 7.44 -3.62
C ALA A 56 -3.23 7.62 -2.26
N LEU A 57 -3.83 6.55 -1.73
CA LEU A 57 -4.43 6.52 -0.41
C LEU A 57 -3.50 5.79 0.56
N TYR A 58 -3.31 6.33 1.75
CA TYR A 58 -2.70 5.59 2.85
C TYR A 58 -3.80 5.03 3.75
N ILE A 59 -3.87 3.71 3.85
CA ILE A 59 -4.83 3.00 4.70
C ILE A 59 -4.03 1.96 5.49
N PRO A 60 -3.58 2.25 6.72
CA PRO A 60 -2.70 1.35 7.44
C PRO A 60 -3.38 0.07 7.92
N ASP A 61 -4.66 0.17 8.30
CA ASP A 61 -5.43 -0.94 8.84
C ASP A 61 -6.00 -1.84 7.73
N PHE A 62 -5.89 -3.15 7.93
CA PHE A 62 -6.30 -4.13 6.93
C PHE A 62 -7.82 -4.25 6.82
N ASN A 63 -8.56 -4.11 7.93
CA ASN A 63 -10.02 -4.19 7.89
C ASN A 63 -10.60 -2.95 7.20
N GLU A 64 -10.06 -1.76 7.49
CA GLU A 64 -10.45 -0.53 6.80
C GLU A 64 -10.10 -0.59 5.32
N CYS A 65 -8.94 -1.16 4.95
CA CYS A 65 -8.57 -1.37 3.54
C CYS A 65 -9.55 -2.33 2.83
N VAL A 66 -9.88 -3.45 3.46
CA VAL A 66 -10.83 -4.43 2.92
C VAL A 66 -12.22 -3.83 2.79
N LYS A 67 -12.68 -3.06 3.79
CA LYS A 67 -13.95 -2.34 3.74
C LYS A 67 -13.97 -1.34 2.60
N TYR A 68 -12.93 -0.51 2.48
CA TYR A 68 -12.78 0.45 1.39
C TYR A 68 -12.87 -0.24 0.03
N LEU A 69 -12.14 -1.34 -0.16
CA LEU A 69 -12.17 -2.10 -1.40
C LEU A 69 -13.57 -2.67 -1.69
N LYS A 70 -14.25 -3.27 -0.71
CA LYS A 70 -15.62 -3.80 -0.88
C LYS A 70 -16.63 -2.71 -1.26
N GLU A 71 -16.44 -1.47 -0.82
CA GLU A 71 -17.33 -0.34 -1.11
C GLU A 71 -17.02 0.38 -2.44
N ASN A 72 -15.80 0.28 -2.97
CA ASN A 72 -15.34 1.11 -4.09
C ASN A 72 -14.99 0.35 -5.37
N VAL A 73 -14.69 -0.95 -5.27
CA VAL A 73 -14.36 -1.80 -6.43
C VAL A 73 -15.59 -1.99 -7.30
N LYS A 74 -15.38 -1.93 -8.62
CA LYS A 74 -16.44 -2.08 -9.63
C LYS A 74 -16.28 -3.39 -10.40
N GLU A 75 -17.34 -3.75 -11.12
CA GLU A 75 -17.29 -4.85 -12.07
C GLU A 75 -16.15 -4.62 -13.08
N ASN A 76 -15.38 -5.68 -13.35
CA ASN A 76 -14.20 -5.70 -14.22
C ASN A 76 -12.92 -5.03 -13.67
N ASP A 77 -12.91 -4.54 -12.43
CA ASP A 77 -11.66 -4.12 -11.79
C ASP A 77 -10.78 -5.34 -11.45
N ILE A 78 -9.47 -5.19 -11.61
CA ILE A 78 -8.47 -6.17 -11.15
C ILE A 78 -7.79 -5.61 -9.90
N ILE A 79 -7.96 -6.31 -8.78
CA ILE A 79 -7.26 -5.99 -7.53
C ILE A 79 -5.95 -6.77 -7.49
N LEU A 80 -4.83 -6.06 -7.42
CA LEU A 80 -3.50 -6.64 -7.20
C LEU A 80 -3.02 -6.35 -5.77
N THR A 81 -2.92 -7.38 -4.93
CA THR A 81 -2.29 -7.27 -3.62
C THR A 81 -0.80 -7.55 -3.76
N GLN A 82 0.04 -6.51 -3.62
CA GLN A 82 1.47 -6.62 -3.90
C GLN A 82 2.33 -6.32 -2.67
N GLY A 83 3.25 -7.24 -2.37
CA GLY A 83 4.29 -7.05 -1.37
C GLY A 83 4.71 -8.36 -0.73
N ALA A 84 5.58 -8.27 0.27
CA ALA A 84 5.98 -9.38 1.14
C ALA A 84 5.40 -9.17 2.54
N GLY A 85 5.37 -10.23 3.35
CA GLY A 85 4.77 -10.19 4.69
C GLY A 85 3.25 -10.34 4.63
N THR A 86 2.54 -9.60 5.47
CA THR A 86 1.12 -9.84 5.75
C THR A 86 0.16 -9.34 4.67
N VAL A 87 0.59 -8.50 3.72
CA VAL A 87 -0.31 -7.95 2.68
C VAL A 87 -1.04 -9.04 1.86
N THR A 88 -0.50 -10.26 1.81
CA THR A 88 -1.16 -11.41 1.18
C THR A 88 -2.48 -11.79 1.84
N GLU A 89 -2.71 -11.38 3.09
CA GLU A 89 -3.96 -11.62 3.84
C GLU A 89 -5.15 -10.82 3.31
N ILE A 90 -4.92 -9.68 2.65
CA ILE A 90 -5.99 -8.85 2.08
C ILE A 90 -6.82 -9.64 1.05
N GLY A 91 -6.17 -10.43 0.19
CA GLY A 91 -6.85 -11.25 -0.83
C GLY A 91 -7.88 -12.21 -0.22
N PRO A 92 -7.47 -13.10 0.72
CA PRO A 92 -8.38 -13.93 1.48
C PRO A 92 -9.44 -13.16 2.27
N MET A 93 -9.12 -12.00 2.86
CA MET A 93 -10.11 -11.19 3.60
C MET A 93 -11.19 -10.61 2.68
N LEU A 94 -10.86 -10.30 1.42
CA LEU A 94 -11.82 -9.82 0.42
C LEU A 94 -12.80 -10.92 0.00
N THR A 95 -12.31 -12.16 -0.14
CA THR A 95 -13.11 -13.29 -0.66
C THR A 95 -13.88 -14.04 0.41
N LYS A 96 -13.49 -13.94 1.68
CA LYS A 96 -14.28 -14.48 2.79
C LYS A 96 -15.55 -13.66 2.97
N ASN A 97 -16.69 -14.34 2.88
CA ASN A 97 -17.97 -13.79 3.30
C ASN A 97 -17.90 -13.53 4.82
N ALA A 98 -18.36 -12.35 5.22
CA ALA A 98 -18.63 -12.04 6.63
C ALA A 98 -19.89 -12.77 7.08
#